data_AF-A0AAW0XD24-F1
#
_entry.id   AF-A0AAW0XD24-F1
#
_cell.length_a   1.000
_cell.length_b   1.000
_cell.length_c   1.000
_cell.angle_alpha   90.00
_cell.angle_beta   90.00
_cell.angle_gamma   90.00
#
_symmetry.space_group_name_H-M   'P 1'
#
loop_
_entity.id
_entity.type
_entity.pdbx_description
1 polymer ?
#
loop_
_entity_poly.entity_id
_entity_poly.type
_entity_poly.pdbx_seq_one_letter_code
_entity_poly.pdbx_strand_id
1 'polypeptide(L)'
;MLKTSPGEPSGARPASLDTTNTALTEAASDDGGAHQAAVASDAVVVVAPSDHWSGQVVEAIVSVGSEGGITVLGGSDNGEFPYLGEISQGVRYQKGGPSLAPGAILLEVQGQRIAGYTQRDVVAWINHCTRNGNPCVIRTAPP
;
A
#
# COMPACT_ATOMS: atom_id res chain seq x y z
N MET A 1 -37.01 2.25 39.90
CA MET A 1 -36.88 3.70 39.63
C MET A 1 -35.81 3.85 38.56
N LEU A 2 -36.04 3.84 37.24
CA LEU A 2 -37.01 4.49 36.34
C LEU A 2 -36.91 6.04 36.33
N LYS A 3 -36.17 6.52 35.32
CA LYS A 3 -36.24 7.79 34.53
C LYS A 3 -34.96 7.79 33.67
N THR A 4 -34.87 7.51 32.36
CA THR A 4 -35.65 7.88 31.16
C THR A 4 -36.10 9.33 31.13
N SER A 5 -35.46 10.14 30.27
CA SER A 5 -36.13 10.83 29.15
C SER A 5 -35.16 11.68 28.28
N PRO A 6 -35.58 12.08 27.06
CA PRO A 6 -34.77 12.08 25.85
C PRO A 6 -34.70 13.44 25.10
N GLY A 7 -34.01 13.46 23.95
CA GLY A 7 -34.51 14.15 22.76
C GLY A 7 -33.56 15.13 22.09
N GLU A 8 -33.13 14.79 20.87
CA GLU A 8 -33.41 15.61 19.69
C GLU A 8 -33.34 14.74 18.40
N PRO A 9 -34.37 14.77 17.53
CA PRO A 9 -34.37 14.15 16.21
C PRO A 9 -34.27 15.19 15.07
N SER A 10 -34.14 14.67 13.85
CA SER A 10 -34.35 15.32 12.55
C SER A 10 -33.06 15.81 11.86
N GLY A 11 -32.75 15.41 10.62
CA GLY A 11 -33.57 14.66 9.68
C GLY A 11 -32.87 14.38 8.35
N ALA A 12 -33.72 13.92 7.42
CA ALA A 12 -33.49 13.76 5.98
C ALA A 12 -32.68 12.54 5.50
N ARG A 13 -33.41 11.43 5.26
CA ARG A 13 -33.31 10.65 4.00
C ARG A 13 -34.06 11.47 2.92
N PRO A 14 -33.77 11.37 1.60
CA PRO A 14 -33.94 10.16 0.79
C PRO A 14 -32.85 10.09 -0.32
N ALA A 15 -32.80 9.22 -1.34
CA ALA A 15 -33.59 8.11 -1.88
C ALA A 15 -32.60 7.21 -2.65
N SER A 16 -32.94 5.94 -2.76
CA SER A 16 -32.35 4.98 -3.70
C SER A 16 -32.44 5.48 -5.15
N LEU A 17 -31.40 5.21 -5.95
CA LEU A 17 -31.48 5.18 -7.41
C LEU A 17 -30.67 3.97 -7.90
N ASP A 18 -31.38 2.85 -8.01
CA ASP A 18 -31.07 1.79 -8.95
C ASP A 18 -31.10 2.41 -10.35
N THR A 19 -30.02 2.29 -11.11
CA THR A 19 -30.05 2.55 -12.55
C THR A 19 -29.26 1.46 -13.24
N THR A 20 -30.02 0.47 -13.68
CA THR A 20 -29.69 -0.47 -14.75
C THR A 20 -29.08 0.30 -15.92
N ASN A 21 -27.82 0.02 -16.28
CA ASN A 21 -27.26 0.55 -17.52
C ASN A 21 -27.35 -0.49 -18.64
N THR A 22 -28.26 -0.17 -19.53
CA THR A 22 -28.62 -0.79 -20.80
C THR A 22 -27.40 -0.95 -21.72
N ALA A 23 -27.21 -2.17 -22.23
CA ALA A 23 -26.38 -2.44 -23.40
C ALA A 23 -27.08 -1.95 -24.68
N LEU A 24 -26.31 -1.51 -25.68
CA LEU A 24 -26.55 -1.45 -27.15
C LEU A 24 -25.41 -0.57 -27.74
N THR A 25 -24.36 -1.12 -28.37
CA THR A 25 -24.17 -1.59 -29.77
C THR A 25 -24.20 -0.51 -30.87
N GLU A 26 -23.14 -0.55 -31.71
CA GLU A 26 -23.07 -0.18 -33.15
C GLU A 26 -22.96 1.32 -33.56
N ALA A 27 -22.25 1.74 -34.63
CA ALA A 27 -21.53 1.11 -35.74
C ALA A 27 -20.52 2.11 -36.39
N ALA A 28 -19.71 1.59 -37.33
CA ALA A 28 -18.58 2.18 -38.05
C ALA A 28 -18.89 3.24 -39.15
N SER A 29 -17.85 3.98 -39.58
CA SER A 29 -17.47 4.44 -40.96
C SER A 29 -16.30 5.46 -40.84
N ASP A 30 -15.03 5.17 -41.20
CA ASP A 30 -14.34 5.26 -42.51
C ASP A 30 -14.21 6.69 -43.11
N ASP A 31 -13.00 7.28 -43.09
CA ASP A 31 -12.19 7.61 -44.28
C ASP A 31 -10.82 8.22 -43.87
N GLY A 32 -9.80 8.06 -44.72
CA GLY A 32 -8.38 8.09 -44.37
C GLY A 32 -7.64 9.43 -44.36
N GLY A 33 -6.36 9.37 -43.95
CA GLY A 33 -5.42 10.49 -44.05
C GLY A 33 -4.18 10.30 -43.18
N ALA A 34 -3.13 9.70 -43.72
CA ALA A 34 -1.85 9.48 -43.05
C ALA A 34 -1.10 10.82 -42.83
N HIS A 35 -0.81 11.16 -41.58
CA HIS A 35 0.43 11.86 -41.20
C HIS A 35 0.79 11.49 -39.75
N GLN A 36 2.00 10.95 -39.62
CA GLN A 36 2.56 10.34 -38.43
C GLN A 36 3.09 11.43 -37.48
N ALA A 37 2.51 11.56 -36.30
CA ALA A 37 3.08 12.27 -35.16
C ALA A 37 2.69 11.53 -33.89
N ALA A 38 3.66 10.80 -33.33
CA ALA A 38 3.55 10.15 -32.03
C ALA A 38 3.50 11.22 -30.94
N VAL A 39 2.37 11.33 -30.23
CA VAL A 39 2.28 12.03 -28.94
C VAL A 39 1.38 11.21 -28.01
N ALA A 40 1.84 11.08 -26.77
CA ALA A 40 1.47 10.08 -25.78
C ALA A 40 -0.05 9.87 -25.61
N SER A 41 -0.48 8.61 -25.59
CA SER A 41 -1.82 8.23 -25.16
C SER A 41 -2.03 8.71 -23.74
N ASP A 42 -2.97 9.63 -23.58
CA ASP A 42 -3.57 10.01 -22.31
C ASP A 42 -4.21 8.74 -21.72
N ALA A 43 -3.46 8.07 -20.86
CA ALA A 43 -3.95 6.92 -20.13
C ALA A 43 -4.99 7.45 -19.15
N VAL A 44 -6.27 7.30 -19.49
CA VAL A 44 -7.37 7.49 -18.55
C VAL A 44 -7.14 6.52 -17.40
N VAL A 45 -6.62 7.05 -16.29
CA VAL A 45 -6.49 6.32 -15.03
C VAL A 45 -7.90 6.14 -14.49
N VAL A 46 -8.47 4.96 -14.75
CA VAL A 46 -9.71 4.52 -14.09
C VAL A 46 -9.35 4.21 -12.64
N VAL A 47 -9.44 5.20 -11.76
CA VAL A 47 -9.34 4.98 -10.31
C VAL A 47 -10.62 4.29 -9.87
N ALA A 48 -10.52 3.01 -9.51
CA ALA A 48 -11.60 2.24 -8.93
C ALA A 48 -12.05 2.89 -7.60
N PRO A 49 -13.33 2.77 -7.21
CA PRO A 49 -13.85 3.44 -6.02
C PRO A 49 -13.09 2.99 -4.77
N SER A 50 -12.38 3.95 -4.17
CA SER A 50 -11.49 3.85 -2.99
C SER A 50 -10.32 2.87 -3.15
N ASP A 51 -9.33 3.24 -3.97
CA ASP A 51 -7.92 2.86 -3.76
C ASP A 51 -7.42 3.43 -2.42
N HIS A 52 -7.93 2.86 -1.33
CA HIS A 52 -7.50 3.20 0.01
C HIS A 52 -6.25 2.39 0.31
N TRP A 53 -5.18 3.08 0.72
CA TRP A 53 -3.87 2.49 1.02
C TRP A 53 -3.93 1.25 1.92
N SER A 54 -4.93 1.13 2.81
CA SER A 54 -5.11 -0.06 3.65
C SER A 54 -5.40 -1.35 2.88
N GLY A 55 -5.94 -1.27 1.65
CA GLY A 55 -6.16 -2.41 0.77
C GLY A 55 -4.91 -2.83 0.01
N GLN A 56 -3.86 -2.01 0.01
CA GLN A 56 -2.61 -2.23 -0.72
C GLN A 56 -1.45 -2.66 0.20
N VAL A 57 -1.73 -3.01 1.45
CA VAL A 57 -0.70 -3.45 2.41
C VAL A 57 -0.20 -4.84 2.03
N VAL A 58 1.10 -4.94 1.80
CA VAL A 58 1.83 -6.17 1.52
C VAL A 58 2.42 -6.72 2.82
N GLU A 59 2.22 -8.00 3.08
CA GLU A 59 2.87 -8.72 4.18
C GLU A 59 3.88 -9.72 3.61
N ALA A 60 5.17 -9.48 3.84
CA ALA A 60 6.26 -10.32 3.37
C ALA A 60 6.96 -11.00 4.53
N ILE A 61 7.27 -12.30 4.38
CA ILE A 61 8.12 -13.03 5.33
C ILE A 61 9.54 -13.10 4.75
N VAL A 62 10.49 -12.49 5.46
CA VAL A 62 11.88 -12.36 5.02
C VAL A 62 12.85 -12.96 6.03
N SER A 63 13.93 -13.56 5.55
CA SER A 63 15.05 -14.02 6.36
C SER A 63 16.34 -13.40 5.82
N VAL A 64 17.13 -12.79 6.69
CA VAL A 64 18.37 -12.10 6.31
C VAL A 64 19.56 -13.01 6.61
N GLY A 65 20.39 -13.30 5.60
CA GLY A 65 21.64 -14.05 5.77
C GLY A 65 22.75 -13.24 6.45
N SER A 66 23.92 -13.85 6.68
CA SER A 66 25.07 -13.19 7.34
C SER A 66 25.63 -11.98 6.60
N GLU A 67 25.49 -11.97 5.27
CA GLU A 67 25.96 -10.89 4.37
C GLU A 67 24.80 -9.98 3.92
N GLY A 68 23.58 -10.21 4.44
CA GLY A 68 22.37 -9.51 4.03
C GLY A 68 22.00 -8.36 4.96
N GLY A 69 21.16 -7.46 4.45
CA GLY A 69 20.58 -6.37 5.23
C GLY A 69 19.40 -5.74 4.50
N ILE A 70 18.49 -5.16 5.27
CA ILE A 70 17.40 -4.34 4.76
C ILE A 70 17.76 -2.89 5.05
N THR A 71 17.92 -2.08 4.00
CA THR A 71 18.14 -0.64 4.17
C THR A 71 16.82 0.02 4.53
N VAL A 72 16.84 0.90 5.52
CA VAL A 72 15.69 1.70 5.92
C VAL A 72 16.07 3.16 5.76
N LEU A 73 15.16 3.95 5.20
CA LEU A 73 15.29 5.39 5.00
C LEU A 73 14.13 6.11 5.70
N GLY A 74 14.28 7.41 5.90
CA GLY A 74 13.34 8.23 6.65
C GLY A 74 13.24 7.84 8.12
N GLY A 75 12.08 8.13 8.72
CA GLY A 75 11.85 7.94 10.15
C GLY A 75 11.43 9.23 10.86
N SER A 76 11.07 9.09 12.13
CA SER A 76 10.55 10.22 12.92
C SER A 76 11.57 11.34 13.13
N ASP A 77 12.86 11.04 13.00
CA ASP A 77 13.97 11.99 12.98
C ASP A 77 13.93 12.95 11.79
N ASN A 78 13.31 12.54 10.69
CA ASN A 78 13.06 13.36 9.50
C ASN A 78 11.61 13.87 9.41
N GLY A 79 10.75 13.52 10.37
CA GLY A 79 9.33 13.87 10.34
C GLY A 79 8.53 13.09 9.29
N GLU A 80 9.05 11.95 8.81
CA GLU A 80 8.40 11.10 7.81
C GLU A 80 8.26 9.66 8.30
N PHE A 81 7.49 8.85 7.58
CA PHE A 81 7.41 7.42 7.90
C PHE A 81 8.71 6.72 7.49
N PRO A 82 9.15 5.69 8.23
CA PRO A 82 10.23 4.84 7.75
C PRO A 82 9.79 4.10 6.49
N TYR A 83 10.66 4.02 5.50
CA TYR A 83 10.41 3.29 4.25
C TYR A 83 11.61 2.43 3.85
N LEU A 84 11.36 1.44 3.01
CA LEU A 84 12.38 0.55 2.51
C LEU A 84 13.31 1.26 1.53
N GLY A 85 14.61 1.17 1.76
CA GLY A 85 15.63 1.51 0.79
C GLY A 85 15.95 0.32 -0.11
N GLU A 86 17.22 0.26 -0.54
CA GLU A 86 17.72 -0.88 -1.30
C GLU A 86 17.72 -2.16 -0.45
N ILE A 87 17.30 -3.27 -1.07
CA ILE A 87 17.24 -4.58 -0.44
C ILE A 87 18.45 -5.38 -0.92
N SER A 88 19.31 -5.79 0.03
CA SER A 88 20.51 -6.57 -0.29
C SER A 88 20.13 -7.95 -0.85
N GLN A 89 20.99 -8.50 -1.71
CA GLN A 89 20.85 -9.85 -2.28
C GLN A 89 20.87 -10.95 -1.21
N GLY A 90 21.31 -10.65 0.02
CA GLY A 90 21.28 -11.58 1.15
C GLY A 90 19.90 -11.73 1.82
N VAL A 91 18.87 -11.01 1.38
CA VAL A 91 17.49 -11.14 1.88
C VAL A 91 16.76 -12.23 1.10
N ARG A 92 16.26 -13.25 1.82
CA ARG A 92 15.48 -14.35 1.25
C ARG A 92 14.02 -14.17 1.60
N TYR A 93 13.14 -14.38 0.61
CA TYR A 93 11.70 -14.35 0.79
C TYR A 93 11.14 -15.75 0.98
N GLN A 94 10.02 -15.86 1.69
CA GLN A 94 9.25 -17.10 1.72
C GLN A 94 8.83 -17.49 0.29
N LYS A 95 8.92 -18.79 -0.02
CA LYS A 95 8.58 -19.33 -1.33
C LYS A 95 7.13 -19.01 -1.70
N GLY A 96 6.93 -18.28 -2.80
CA GLY A 96 5.61 -17.86 -3.29
C GLY A 96 4.98 -16.69 -2.52
N GLY A 97 5.71 -16.10 -1.56
CA GLY A 97 5.30 -14.89 -0.87
C GLY A 97 5.61 -13.62 -1.68
N PRO A 98 5.01 -12.49 -1.30
CA PRO A 98 5.29 -11.21 -1.94
C PRO A 98 6.71 -10.74 -1.61
N SER A 99 7.34 -10.05 -2.58
CA SER A 99 8.61 -9.37 -2.36
C SER A 99 8.38 -7.99 -1.76
N LEU A 100 9.35 -7.54 -0.98
CA LEU A 100 9.41 -6.16 -0.54
C LEU A 100 9.87 -5.27 -1.71
N ALA A 101 9.29 -4.08 -1.80
CA ALA A 101 9.61 -3.10 -2.84
C ALA A 101 10.39 -1.92 -2.23
N PRO A 102 11.51 -1.49 -2.85
CA PRO A 102 12.14 -0.24 -2.49
C PRO A 102 11.16 0.94 -2.59
N GLY A 103 11.23 1.87 -1.65
CA GLY A 103 10.31 2.99 -1.50
C GLY A 103 9.04 2.68 -0.71
N ALA A 104 8.71 1.42 -0.44
CA ALA A 104 7.50 1.07 0.29
C ALA A 104 7.58 1.50 1.76
N ILE A 105 6.49 2.07 2.27
CA ILE A 105 6.36 2.57 3.64
C ILE A 105 6.29 1.38 4.60
N LEU A 106 7.14 1.37 5.62
CA LEU A 106 7.19 0.35 6.66
C LEU A 106 6.14 0.64 7.74
N LEU A 107 5.23 -0.30 7.97
CA LEU A 107 4.14 -0.17 8.92
C LEU A 107 4.38 -0.98 10.19
N GLU A 108 4.64 -2.28 10.02
CA GLU A 108 4.81 -3.24 11.11
C GLU A 108 5.97 -4.20 10.82
N VAL A 109 6.73 -4.56 11.86
CA VAL A 109 7.81 -5.55 11.80
C VAL A 109 7.61 -6.53 12.96
N GLN A 110 7.38 -7.80 12.65
CA GLN A 110 6.97 -8.84 13.62
C GLN A 110 5.75 -8.42 14.46
N GLY A 111 4.78 -7.75 13.84
CA GLY A 111 3.58 -7.24 14.51
C GLY A 111 3.80 -5.97 15.36
N GLN A 112 5.04 -5.50 15.51
CA GLN A 112 5.32 -4.23 16.18
C GLN A 112 5.08 -3.07 15.21
N ARG A 113 4.19 -2.13 15.59
CA ARG A 113 4.01 -0.88 14.85
C ARG A 113 5.25 -0.01 15.01
N ILE A 114 5.81 0.42 13.88
CA ILE A 114 7.03 1.25 13.85
C ILE A 114 6.77 2.65 13.30
N ALA A 115 5.51 3.01 13.07
CA ALA A 115 5.11 4.38 12.80
C ALA A 115 5.55 5.29 13.96
N GLY A 116 6.38 6.30 13.65
CA GLY A 116 6.92 7.23 14.65
C GLY A 116 8.23 6.77 15.31
N TYR A 117 8.84 5.66 14.86
CA TYR A 117 10.18 5.27 15.30
C TYR A 117 11.23 6.08 14.53
N THR A 118 12.39 6.30 15.16
CA THR A 118 13.54 6.89 14.46
C THR A 118 14.10 5.86 13.46
N GLN A 119 14.79 6.33 12.41
CA GLN A 119 15.45 5.43 11.46
C GLN A 119 16.31 4.38 12.17
N ARG A 120 17.09 4.83 13.16
CA ARG A 120 18.01 3.99 13.93
C ARG A 120 17.28 2.88 14.68
N ASP A 121 16.15 3.20 15.30
CA ASP A 121 15.37 2.23 16.08
C ASP A 121 14.74 1.18 15.17
N VAL A 122 14.24 1.58 13.99
CA VAL A 122 13.70 0.63 13.01
C VAL A 122 14.78 -0.32 12.49
N VAL A 123 15.94 0.20 12.12
CA VAL A 123 17.07 -0.63 11.68
C VAL A 123 17.51 -1.61 12.77
N ALA A 124 17.65 -1.13 14.01
CA ALA A 124 18.00 -1.97 15.14
C ALA A 124 16.94 -3.07 15.40
N TRP A 125 15.65 -2.71 15.30
CA TRP A 125 14.54 -3.62 15.47
C TRP A 125 14.51 -4.71 14.41
N ILE A 126 14.65 -4.36 13.12
CA ILE A 126 14.70 -5.34 12.03
C ILE A 126 15.88 -6.29 12.21
N ASN A 127 17.08 -5.76 12.48
CA ASN A 127 18.28 -6.56 12.71
C ASN A 127 18.12 -7.52 13.90
N HIS A 128 17.42 -7.09 14.95
CA HIS A 128 17.08 -7.95 16.08
C HIS A 128 16.13 -9.08 15.66
N CYS A 129 15.09 -8.77 14.88
CA CYS A 129 14.09 -9.73 14.42
C CYS A 129 14.65 -10.76 13.43
N THR A 130 15.59 -10.36 12.58
CA THR A 130 16.18 -11.21 11.54
C THR A 130 17.49 -11.88 11.97
N ARG A 131 17.88 -11.71 13.24
CA ARG A 131 19.13 -12.26 13.79
C ARG A 131 19.21 -13.76 13.53
N ASN A 132 20.39 -14.23 13.11
CA ASN A 132 20.67 -15.64 12.80
C ASN A 132 19.81 -16.23 11.65
N GLY A 133 19.25 -15.40 10.77
CA GLY A 133 18.40 -15.87 9.67
C GLY A 133 16.97 -16.18 10.08
N ASN A 134 16.54 -15.72 11.26
CA ASN A 134 15.17 -15.87 11.72
C ASN A 134 14.19 -15.24 10.71
N PRO A 135 13.07 -15.92 10.40
CA PRO A 135 12.03 -15.35 9.56
C PRO A 135 11.36 -14.18 10.28
N CYS A 136 11.20 -13.08 9.55
CA CYS A 136 10.64 -11.82 10.00
C CYS A 136 9.48 -11.42 9.12
N VAL A 137 8.31 -11.19 9.72
CA VAL A 137 7.14 -10.65 9.00
C VAL A 137 7.27 -9.15 8.92
N ILE A 138 7.21 -8.58 7.72
CA ILE A 138 7.27 -7.14 7.48
C ILE A 138 6.03 -6.73 6.68
N ARG A 139 5.31 -5.72 7.18
CA ARG A 139 4.14 -5.15 6.52
C ARG A 139 4.46 -3.78 5.96
N THR A 140 4.20 -3.62 4.67
CA THR A 140 4.52 -2.41 3.91
C THR A 140 3.34 -1.93 3.10
N ALA A 141 3.22 -0.62 2.89
CA ALA A 141 2.31 -0.04 1.92
C ALA A 141 3.08 0.60 0.77
N PRO A 142 2.49 0.72 -0.43
CA PRO A 142 3.01 1.56 -1.48
C PRO A 142 3.24 3.00 -0.98
N PRO A 143 4.25 3.71 -1.54
CA PRO A 143 4.52 5.11 -1.22
C PRO A 143 3.38 6.04 -1.64
#